data_AF-A0A2G9GEG3-F1
#
_entry.id   AF-A0A2G9GEG3-F1
#
_cell.length_a   1.000
_cell.length_b   1.000
_cell.length_c   1.000
_cell.angle_alpha   90.00
_cell.angle_beta   90.00
_cell.angle_gamma   90.00
#
_symmetry.space_group_name_H-M   'P 1'
#
loop_
_entity.id
_entity.type
_entity.pdbx_description
1 polymer ?
#
loop_
_entity_poly.entity_id
_entity_poly.type
_entity_poly.pdbx_seq_one_letter_code
_entity_poly.pdbx_strand_id
1 'polypeptide(L)'
;MIAYELCPNNLVTMTMISYTNFMKALIDSPADVKELREKRILLTSLGSDRDVVKLYKDLDIYGMANTSSFMEVKQRIQEHCDSEGKTWMAQLFYTYFSIPLSVIAWIAAAFVLVLTVV
;
A
#
# COMPACT_ATOMS: atom_id res chain seq x y z
N MET A 1 -31.24 -4.41 -28.04
CA MET A 1 -30.38 -3.20 -28.13
C MET A 1 -29.49 -3.07 -26.88
N ILE A 2 -28.88 -4.18 -26.42
CA ILE A 2 -27.88 -4.22 -25.33
C ILE A 2 -26.58 -4.86 -25.84
N ALA A 3 -26.69 -5.73 -26.85
CA ALA A 3 -25.54 -6.42 -27.46
C ALA A 3 -24.60 -5.53 -28.30
N TYR A 4 -24.94 -4.26 -28.58
CA TYR A 4 -24.07 -3.36 -29.34
C TYR A 4 -23.10 -2.54 -28.46
N GLU A 5 -23.31 -2.50 -27.13
CA GLU A 5 -22.41 -1.79 -26.21
C GLU A 5 -21.17 -2.61 -25.82
N LEU A 6 -21.23 -3.93 -26.04
CA LEU A 6 -20.12 -4.87 -25.87
C LEU A 6 -19.30 -5.00 -27.17
N CYS A 7 -18.78 -3.88 -27.66
CA CYS A 7 -17.80 -3.91 -28.74
C CYS A 7 -16.40 -4.19 -28.13
N PRO A 8 -15.61 -5.17 -28.64
CA PRO A 8 -14.30 -5.52 -28.07
C PRO A 8 -13.25 -4.40 -28.18
N ASN A 9 -13.56 -3.32 -28.89
CA ASN A 9 -12.68 -2.18 -29.18
C ASN A 9 -13.08 -0.88 -28.47
N ASN A 10 -13.96 -0.92 -27.46
CA ASN A 10 -14.31 0.29 -26.73
C ASN A 10 -13.22 0.62 -25.68
N LEU A 11 -12.27 1.47 -26.08
CA LEU A 11 -11.20 1.99 -25.21
C LEU A 11 -11.77 2.57 -23.90
N VAL A 12 -12.96 3.17 -23.95
CA VAL A 12 -13.63 3.72 -22.75
C VAL A 12 -13.96 2.60 -21.76
N THR A 13 -14.50 1.47 -22.23
CA THR A 13 -14.80 0.31 -21.40
C THR A 13 -13.53 -0.26 -20.78
N MET A 14 -12.44 -0.40 -21.55
CA MET A 14 -11.15 -0.85 -21.02
C MET A 14 -10.59 0.11 -19.96
N THR A 15 -10.64 1.42 -20.18
CA THR A 15 -10.18 2.41 -19.19
C THR A 15 -11.02 2.37 -17.91
N MET A 16 -12.35 2.24 -18.01
CA MET A 16 -13.24 2.11 -16.86
C MET A 16 -12.98 0.83 -16.06
N ILE A 17 -12.76 -0.30 -16.74
CA ILE A 17 -12.39 -1.59 -16.14
C ILE A 17 -11.06 -1.46 -15.40
N SER A 18 -10.03 -0.91 -16.05
CA SER A 18 -8.70 -0.72 -15.46
C SER A 18 -8.74 0.22 -14.24
N TYR A 19 -9.49 1.32 -14.32
CA TYR A 19 -9.67 2.25 -13.21
C TYR A 19 -10.38 1.59 -12.02
N THR A 20 -11.47 0.87 -12.28
CA THR A 20 -12.22 0.20 -11.21
C THR A 20 -11.37 -0.88 -10.54
N ASN A 21 -10.60 -1.68 -11.31
CA ASN A 21 -9.65 -2.64 -10.77
C ASN A 21 -8.52 -1.98 -9.94
N PHE A 22 -8.06 -0.81 -10.35
CA PHE A 22 -7.08 -0.04 -9.58
C PHE A 22 -7.69 0.43 -8.25
N MET A 23 -8.90 0.99 -8.27
CA MET A 23 -9.60 1.43 -7.06
C MET A 23 -9.93 0.26 -6.12
N LYS A 24 -10.32 -0.91 -6.65
CA LYS A 24 -10.51 -2.15 -5.85
C LYS A 24 -9.23 -2.58 -5.12
N ALA A 25 -8.06 -2.31 -5.69
CA ALA A 25 -6.78 -2.61 -5.04
C ALA A 25 -6.39 -1.60 -3.95
N LEU A 26 -6.93 -0.37 -4.01
CA LEU A 26 -6.69 0.67 -3.01
C LEU A 26 -7.72 0.65 -1.87
N ILE A 27 -8.91 0.11 -2.10
CA ILE A 27 -10.03 0.13 -1.14
C ILE A 27 -10.23 -1.26 -0.55
N ASP A 28 -9.67 -1.50 0.65
CA ASP A 28 -9.95 -2.70 1.43
C ASP A 28 -10.95 -2.42 2.56
N SER A 29 -10.84 -1.22 3.15
CA SER A 29 -11.55 -0.78 4.35
C SER A 29 -12.20 0.60 4.18
N PRO A 30 -13.15 0.97 5.06
CA PRO A 30 -13.74 2.32 5.07
C PRO A 30 -12.71 3.42 5.35
N ALA A 31 -11.61 3.10 6.05
CA ALA A 31 -10.54 4.06 6.33
C ALA A 31 -9.84 4.48 5.02
N ASP A 32 -9.62 3.54 4.12
CA ASP A 32 -9.00 3.81 2.82
C ASP A 32 -9.89 4.72 1.98
N VAL A 33 -11.21 4.50 1.99
CA VAL A 33 -12.18 5.39 1.30
C VAL A 33 -12.10 6.81 1.84
N LYS A 34 -12.03 6.95 3.17
CA LYS A 34 -11.91 8.25 3.82
C LYS A 34 -10.61 8.95 3.41
N GLU A 35 -9.48 8.25 3.46
CA GLU A 35 -8.18 8.80 3.07
C GLU A 35 -8.15 9.22 1.59
N LEU A 36 -8.63 8.35 0.69
CA LEU A 36 -8.72 8.66 -0.74
C LEU A 36 -9.61 9.88 -1.01
N ARG A 37 -10.67 10.08 -0.22
CA ARG A 37 -11.55 11.26 -0.31
C ARG A 37 -10.85 12.52 0.20
N GLU A 38 -10.17 12.44 1.35
CA GLU A 38 -9.40 13.55 1.91
C GLU A 38 -8.29 14.02 0.95
N LYS A 39 -7.63 13.07 0.26
CA LYS A 39 -6.63 13.34 -0.76
C LYS A 39 -7.21 13.70 -2.13
N ARG A 40 -8.54 13.76 -2.27
CA ARG A 40 -9.28 14.07 -3.50
C ARG A 40 -8.98 13.10 -4.67
N ILE A 41 -8.56 11.89 -4.36
CA ILE A 41 -8.37 10.80 -5.33
C ILE A 41 -9.72 10.15 -5.65
N LEU A 42 -10.56 10.00 -4.62
CA LEU A 42 -11.94 9.54 -4.75
C LEU A 42 -12.88 10.75 -4.67
N LEU A 43 -13.45 11.15 -5.82
CA LEU A 43 -14.35 12.31 -5.94
C LEU A 43 -15.82 11.97 -5.65
N THR A 44 -16.12 10.71 -5.33
CA THR A 44 -17.48 10.23 -5.12
C THR A 44 -18.05 10.76 -3.80
N SER A 45 -19.17 11.48 -3.89
CA SER A 45 -19.97 11.95 -2.75
C SER A 45 -21.04 10.94 -2.30
N LEU A 46 -21.17 9.79 -2.96
CA LEU A 46 -22.23 8.82 -2.68
C LEU A 46 -21.92 7.97 -1.45
N GLY A 47 -22.89 7.95 -0.53
CA GLY A 47 -22.96 6.97 0.55
C GLY A 47 -21.94 7.16 1.67
N SER A 48 -22.07 6.32 2.69
CA SER A 48 -21.07 6.18 3.74
C SER A 48 -19.83 5.47 3.19
N ASP A 49 -18.70 5.61 3.86
CA ASP A 49 -17.46 4.93 3.45
C ASP A 49 -17.64 3.40 3.36
N ARG A 50 -18.52 2.82 4.19
CA ARG A 50 -18.90 1.40 4.12
C ARG A 50 -19.65 1.04 2.84
N ASP A 51 -20.54 1.92 2.39
CA ASP A 51 -21.32 1.69 1.16
C ASP A 51 -20.40 1.71 -0.07
N VAL A 52 -19.39 2.59 -0.06
CA VAL A 52 -18.37 2.65 -1.10
C VAL A 52 -17.52 1.37 -1.13
N VAL A 53 -17.06 0.89 0.03
CA VAL A 53 -16.34 -0.39 0.12
C VAL A 53 -17.20 -1.52 -0.47
N LYS A 54 -18.48 -1.58 -0.08
CA LYS A 54 -19.40 -2.61 -0.57
C LYS A 54 -19.59 -2.51 -2.09
N LEU A 55 -19.80 -1.30 -2.62
CA LEU A 55 -19.94 -1.05 -4.06
C LEU A 55 -18.74 -1.62 -4.85
N TYR A 56 -17.51 -1.31 -4.43
CA TYR A 56 -16.32 -1.79 -5.14
C TYR A 56 -16.10 -3.30 -4.98
N LYS A 57 -16.47 -3.88 -3.84
CA LYS A 57 -16.41 -5.35 -3.63
C LYS A 57 -17.44 -6.09 -4.49
N ASP A 58 -18.67 -5.57 -4.57
CA ASP A 58 -19.79 -6.15 -5.32
C ASP A 58 -19.70 -5.90 -6.84
N LEU A 59 -18.92 -4.91 -7.28
CA LEU A 59 -18.65 -4.66 -8.70
C LEU A 59 -17.88 -5.84 -9.32
N ASP A 60 -18.61 -6.71 -10.02
CA ASP A 60 -18.05 -7.78 -10.83
C ASP A 60 -17.71 -7.27 -12.23
N ILE A 61 -16.42 -7.18 -12.52
CA ILE A 61 -15.89 -6.67 -13.77
C ILE A 61 -15.56 -7.83 -14.70
N TYR A 62 -16.51 -8.73 -14.93
CA TYR A 62 -16.49 -9.79 -15.94
C TYR A 62 -15.16 -10.57 -16.07
N GLY A 63 -14.40 -10.69 -14.98
CA GLY A 63 -13.05 -11.26 -14.98
C GLY A 63 -12.02 -10.58 -15.90
N MET A 64 -12.32 -9.42 -16.50
CA MET A 64 -11.36 -8.68 -17.34
C MET A 64 -10.35 -7.97 -16.45
N ALA A 65 -9.32 -8.70 -16.07
CA ALA A 65 -8.12 -8.16 -15.47
C ALA A 65 -7.30 -7.45 -16.56
N ASN A 66 -7.69 -6.22 -16.93
CA ASN A 66 -6.79 -5.38 -17.70
C ASN A 66 -5.74 -4.81 -16.73
N THR A 67 -4.81 -5.67 -16.33
CA THR A 67 -3.85 -5.42 -15.24
C THR A 67 -2.78 -4.40 -15.64
N SER A 68 -2.62 -4.12 -16.94
CA SER A 68 -1.48 -3.36 -17.47
C SER A 68 -1.63 -1.85 -17.34
N SER A 69 -2.83 -1.26 -17.47
CA SER A 69 -2.99 0.20 -17.60
C SER A 69 -2.53 1.00 -16.38
N PHE A 70 -2.57 0.39 -15.19
CA PHE A 70 -2.11 0.99 -13.93
C PHE A 70 -0.96 0.21 -13.29
N MET A 71 -0.34 -0.73 -14.01
CA MET A 71 0.75 -1.55 -13.46
C MET A 71 1.95 -0.68 -13.06
N GLU A 72 2.35 0.24 -13.92
CA GLU A 72 3.44 1.18 -13.64
C GLU A 72 3.13 2.09 -12.44
N VAL A 73 1.86 2.52 -12.32
CA VAL A 73 1.41 3.34 -11.18
C VAL A 73 1.46 2.53 -9.89
N LYS A 74 0.92 1.30 -9.90
CA LYS A 74 1.00 0.38 -8.75
C LYS A 74 2.44 0.09 -8.36
N GLN A 75 3.31 -0.14 -9.33
CA GLN A 75 4.73 -0.38 -9.09
C GLN A 75 5.39 0.84 -8.45
N ARG A 76 5.17 2.05 -8.97
CA ARG A 76 5.71 3.28 -8.36
C ARG A 76 5.19 3.51 -6.94
N ILE A 77 3.91 3.25 -6.69
CA ILE A 77 3.34 3.31 -5.33
C ILE A 77 4.04 2.30 -4.43
N GLN A 78 4.20 1.04 -4.86
CA GLN A 78 4.88 0.01 -4.09
C GLN A 78 6.34 0.37 -3.82
N GLU A 79 7.08 0.82 -4.84
CA GLU A 79 8.48 1.25 -4.70
C GLU A 79 8.62 2.40 -3.70
N HIS A 80 7.68 3.35 -3.74
CA HIS A 80 7.63 4.45 -2.78
C HIS A 80 7.34 3.95 -1.36
N CYS A 81 6.28 3.15 -1.17
CA CYS A 81 5.95 2.55 0.13
C CYS A 81 7.08 1.67 0.67
N ASP A 82 7.77 0.91 -0.18
CA ASP A 82 8.91 0.09 0.19
C ASP A 82 10.12 0.95 0.56
N SER A 83 10.36 2.08 -0.12
CA SER A 83 11.45 2.99 0.22
C SER A 83 11.26 3.64 1.60
N GLU A 84 10.02 4.01 1.93
CA GLU A 84 9.68 4.54 3.26
C GLU A 84 9.67 3.43 4.32
N GLY A 85 9.11 2.26 4.02
CA GLY A 85 9.10 1.10 4.91
C GLY A 85 10.50 0.56 5.21
N LYS A 86 11.41 0.55 4.23
CA LYS A 86 12.82 0.20 4.43
C LYS A 86 13.54 1.20 5.34
N THR A 87 13.19 2.49 5.26
CA THR A 87 13.76 3.52 6.13
C THR A 87 13.32 3.33 7.58
N TRP A 88 12.04 3.02 7.80
CA TRP A 88 11.52 2.67 9.12
C TRP A 88 12.18 1.41 9.68
N MET A 89 12.28 0.34 8.89
CA MET A 89 12.96 -0.88 9.30
C MET A 89 14.45 -0.65 9.59
N ALA A 90 15.13 0.18 8.81
CA ALA A 90 16.53 0.53 9.02
C ALA A 90 16.72 1.35 10.31
N GLN A 91 15.85 2.32 10.60
CA GLN A 91 15.85 3.05 11.87
C GLN A 91 15.59 2.13 13.06
N LEU A 92 14.60 1.24 12.94
CA LEU A 92 14.23 0.29 14.00
C LEU A 92 15.39 -0.67 14.29
N PHE A 93 16.04 -1.20 13.25
CA PHE A 93 17.21 -2.06 13.39
C PHE A 93 18.39 -1.30 14.01
N TYR A 94 18.66 -0.08 13.57
CA TYR A 94 19.74 0.74 14.11
C TYR A 94 19.53 1.04 15.61
N THR A 95 18.34 1.51 15.98
CA THR A 95 18.01 1.82 17.39
C THR A 95 17.97 0.57 18.26
N TYR A 96 17.44 -0.55 17.75
CA TYR A 96 17.23 -1.76 18.54
C TYR A 96 18.45 -2.68 18.62
N PHE A 97 19.34 -2.71 17.62
CA PHE A 97 20.52 -3.59 17.64
C PHE A 97 21.85 -2.86 17.83
N SER A 98 22.01 -1.61 17.37
CA SER A 98 23.31 -0.92 17.45
C SER A 98 23.62 -0.39 18.86
N ILE A 99 22.60 0.09 19.57
CA ILE A 99 22.73 0.64 20.93
C ILE A 99 22.96 -0.45 21.99
N PRO A 100 22.15 -1.52 22.09
CA PRO A 100 22.36 -2.53 23.13
C PRO A 100 23.61 -3.38 22.91
N LEU A 101 23.97 -3.75 21.68
CA LEU A 101 25.21 -4.52 21.44
C LEU A 101 26.46 -3.70 21.82
N SER A 102 26.49 -2.42 21.48
CA SER A 102 27.60 -1.53 21.87
C SER A 102 27.68 -1.37 23.39
N VAL A 103 26.54 -1.24 24.08
CA VAL A 103 26.50 -1.13 25.55
C VAL A 103 26.95 -2.43 26.22
N ILE A 104 26.52 -3.60 25.71
CA ILE A 104 26.95 -4.90 26.23
C ILE A 104 28.46 -5.08 26.06
N ALA A 105 29.02 -4.70 24.89
CA ALA A 105 30.45 -4.76 24.64
C ALA A 105 31.23 -3.85 25.61
N TRP A 106 30.72 -2.65 25.87
CA TRP A 106 31.30 -1.70 26.82
C TRP A 106 31.28 -2.25 28.25
N ILE A 107 30.16 -2.81 28.71
CA ILE A 107 30.01 -3.44 30.03
C ILE A 107 30.96 -4.62 30.16
N ALA A 108 31.03 -5.49 29.16
CA ALA A 108 31.93 -6.64 29.15
C ALA A 108 33.39 -6.21 29.25
N ALA A 109 33.81 -5.20 28.48
CA ALA A 109 35.16 -4.66 28.53
C ALA A 109 35.51 -4.07 29.90
N ALA A 110 34.59 -3.30 30.51
CA ALA A 110 34.77 -2.78 31.86
C ALA A 110 34.89 -3.91 32.90
N PHE A 111 34.08 -4.96 32.78
CA PHE A 111 34.14 -6.12 33.68
C PHE A 111 35.48 -6.86 33.59
N VAL A 112 35.97 -7.07 32.36
CA VAL A 112 37.30 -7.66 32.13
C VAL A 112 38.38 -6.80 32.77
N LEU A 113 38.35 -5.48 32.57
CA LEU A 113 39.32 -4.54 33.17
C LEU A 113 39.36 -4.61 34.70
N VAL A 114 38.20 -4.69 35.35
CA VAL A 114 38.12 -4.82 36.83
C VAL A 114 38.74 -6.15 37.27
N LEU A 115 38.45 -7.24 36.57
CA LEU A 115 39.02 -8.56 36.88
C LEU A 115 40.53 -8.64 36.66
N THR A 116 41.11 -7.87 35.74
CA THR A 116 42.57 -7.86 35.52
C THR A 116 43.33 -7.02 36.54
N VAL A 117 42.66 -6.04 37.17
CA VAL A 117 43.30 -5.11 38.11
C VAL A 117 43.23 -5.61 39.56
N VAL A 118 42.28 -6.48 39.88
CA VAL A 118 42.16 -7.18 41.18
C VAL A 118 43.02 -8.43 41.19
#